data_AF-A0A1I3R2Q5-F1
#
_entry.id   AF-A0A1I3R2Q5-F1
#
_cell.length_a   1.000
_cell.length_b   1.000
_cell.length_c   1.000
_cell.angle_alpha   90.00
_cell.angle_beta   90.00
_cell.angle_gamma   90.00
#
_symmetry.space_group_name_H-M   'P 1'
#
loop_
_entity.id
_entity.type
_entity.pdbx_description
1 polymer ?
#
loop_
_entity_poly.entity_id
_entity_poly.type
_entity_poly.pdbx_seq_one_letter_code
_entity_poly.pdbx_strand_id
1 'polypeptide(L)'
;MKKYIYYPNFEPPENEWLKFSILYLDKFESIIPYNRQHLISNDYRKLQNETDLVDFFSPEYYQGEQASLKAISEAERIIKRTYESSFLFNRVNIFRDWKNPNTWDYQIYGEKFSNSWVEFCEGEKIGRRNADGIVLPRSLAFLYMTHLAKAIAFERNGSIITDNLQLQLYVQ
;
A
#
# COMPACT_ATOMS: atom_id res chain seq x y z
N MET A 1 16.22 -17.21 -5.50
CA MET A 1 15.53 -16.85 -4.23
C MET A 1 14.24 -16.13 -4.55
N LYS A 2 13.19 -16.36 -3.75
CA LYS A 2 11.89 -15.72 -3.92
C LYS A 2 11.99 -14.28 -3.43
N LYS A 3 11.61 -13.31 -4.27
CA LYS A 3 11.63 -11.88 -3.89
C LYS A 3 10.37 -11.52 -3.14
N TYR A 4 10.49 -10.96 -1.95
CA TYR A 4 9.34 -10.55 -1.15
C TYR A 4 9.19 -9.03 -1.15
N ILE A 5 7.98 -8.53 -1.40
CA ILE A 5 7.66 -7.10 -1.42
C ILE A 5 6.77 -6.78 -0.23
N TYR A 6 7.30 -6.00 0.71
CA TYR A 6 6.55 -5.55 1.89
C TYR A 6 5.68 -4.34 1.58
N TYR A 7 4.45 -4.38 2.08
CA TYR A 7 3.45 -3.33 1.96
C TYR A 7 2.47 -3.44 3.15
N PRO A 8 1.66 -2.40 3.47
CA PRO A 8 1.49 -1.12 2.77
C PRO A 8 2.37 0.01 3.32
N ASN A 9 2.97 -0.19 4.49
CA ASN A 9 3.82 0.80 5.15
C ASN A 9 5.24 0.78 4.55
N PHE A 10 6.05 1.76 4.93
CA PHE A 10 7.47 1.77 4.58
C PHE A 10 8.30 0.76 5.35
N GLU A 11 7.92 0.48 6.60
CA GLU A 11 8.58 -0.49 7.46
C GLU A 11 7.51 -1.17 8.34
N PRO A 12 7.76 -2.42 8.79
CA PRO A 12 6.89 -3.05 9.77
C PRO A 12 6.78 -2.19 11.04
N PRO A 13 5.57 -1.91 11.54
CA PRO A 13 5.36 -1.00 12.66
C PRO A 13 5.84 -1.57 13.99
N GLU A 14 5.91 -2.90 14.10
CA GLU A 14 6.33 -3.60 15.31
C GLU A 14 7.69 -4.29 15.12
N ASN A 15 8.61 -4.04 16.05
CA ASN A 15 9.94 -4.66 16.06
C ASN A 15 9.89 -6.19 16.12
N GLU A 16 8.84 -6.77 16.68
CA GLU A 16 8.65 -8.22 16.69
C GLU A 16 8.44 -8.74 15.28
N TRP A 17 7.57 -8.12 14.48
CA TRP A 17 7.36 -8.54 13.09
C TRP A 17 8.63 -8.40 12.27
N LEU A 18 9.40 -7.34 12.48
CA LEU A 18 10.71 -7.18 11.82
C LEU A 18 11.67 -8.32 12.21
N LYS A 19 11.79 -8.64 13.50
CA LYS A 19 12.61 -9.79 13.97
C LYS A 19 12.13 -11.12 13.38
N PHE A 20 10.82 -11.36 13.36
CA PHE A 20 10.24 -12.58 12.79
C PHE A 20 10.46 -12.65 11.27
N SER A 21 10.21 -11.56 10.55
CA SER A 21 10.43 -11.51 9.10
C SER A 21 11.87 -11.84 8.73
N ILE A 22 12.85 -11.37 9.51
CA ILE A 22 14.28 -11.68 9.34
C ILE A 22 14.59 -13.15 9.59
N LEU A 23 13.94 -13.79 10.57
CA LEU A 23 14.22 -15.19 10.91
C LEU A 23 13.61 -16.20 9.91
N TYR A 24 12.51 -15.81 9.26
CA TYR A 24 11.71 -16.72 8.42
C TYR A 24 11.73 -16.38 6.93
N LEU A 25 12.11 -15.15 6.57
CA LEU A 25 12.26 -14.71 5.18
C LEU A 25 13.73 -14.42 4.91
N ASP A 26 14.16 -14.80 3.71
CA ASP A 26 15.53 -14.62 3.24
C ASP A 26 15.87 -13.12 3.07
N LYS A 27 15.03 -12.40 2.31
CA LYS A 27 15.10 -10.96 2.10
C LYS A 27 13.74 -10.42 1.69
N PHE A 28 13.38 -9.23 2.16
CA PHE A 28 12.23 -8.50 1.62
C PHE A 28 12.56 -7.03 1.33
N GLU A 29 11.82 -6.44 0.41
CA GLU A 29 12.02 -5.06 -0.03
C GLU A 29 10.75 -4.26 0.22
N SER A 30 10.89 -3.10 0.86
CA SER A 30 9.77 -2.22 1.16
C SER A 30 9.58 -1.19 0.05
N ILE A 31 8.33 -0.93 -0.31
CA ILE A 31 8.01 0.03 -1.37
C ILE A 31 8.25 1.46 -0.83
N ILE A 32 9.39 2.07 -1.11
CA ILE A 32 9.80 3.38 -0.60
C ILE A 32 10.36 4.23 -1.75
N PRO A 33 9.70 5.33 -2.13
CA PRO A 33 10.23 6.25 -3.14
C PRO A 33 11.57 6.85 -2.73
N TYR A 34 12.48 7.07 -3.68
CA TYR A 34 13.81 7.62 -3.41
C TYR A 34 13.78 8.87 -2.53
N ASN A 35 12.92 9.84 -2.87
CA ASN A 35 12.81 11.11 -2.13
C ASN A 35 12.23 10.95 -0.72
N ARG A 36 11.65 9.79 -0.39
CA ARG A 36 11.01 9.49 0.90
C ARG A 36 11.82 8.54 1.76
N GLN A 37 12.97 8.06 1.25
CA GLN A 37 13.85 7.19 2.02
C GLN A 37 14.37 7.87 3.30
N HIS A 38 14.39 9.20 3.41
CA HIS A 38 14.76 9.91 4.65
C HIS A 38 13.76 9.73 5.80
N LEU A 39 12.55 9.22 5.52
CA LEU A 39 11.51 8.97 6.53
C LEU A 39 11.65 7.63 7.25
N ILE A 40 12.56 6.78 6.79
CA ILE A 40 12.82 5.44 7.36
C ILE A 40 13.56 5.54 8.69
N SER A 41 13.18 4.69 9.65
CA SER A 41 13.80 4.63 10.96
C SER A 41 15.29 4.28 10.90
N ASN A 42 16.04 4.69 11.93
CA ASN A 42 17.46 4.37 12.05
C ASN A 42 17.68 2.86 12.17
N ASP A 43 16.80 2.13 12.85
CA ASP A 43 16.91 0.68 13.04
C ASP A 43 16.75 -0.06 11.70
N TYR A 44 15.76 0.32 10.88
CA TYR A 44 15.58 -0.28 9.55
C TYR A 44 16.72 0.07 8.60
N ARG A 45 17.25 1.30 8.64
CA ARG A 45 18.47 1.66 7.89
C ARG A 45 19.69 0.87 8.34
N LYS A 46 19.83 0.65 9.65
CA LYS A 46 20.94 -0.11 10.19
C LYS A 46 20.91 -1.53 9.65
N LEU A 47 19.76 -2.19 9.67
CA LEU A 47 19.57 -3.51 9.07
C LEU A 47 19.88 -3.52 7.57
N GLN A 48 19.41 -2.53 6.82
CA GLN A 48 19.66 -2.42 5.38
C GLN A 48 21.15 -2.22 5.04
N ASN A 49 21.91 -1.53 5.89
CA ASN A 49 23.34 -1.29 5.68
C ASN A 49 24.24 -2.43 6.17
N GLU A 50 23.84 -3.12 7.26
CA GLU A 50 24.66 -4.11 7.93
C GLU A 50 24.33 -5.56 7.52
N THR A 51 23.21 -5.78 6.83
CA THR A 51 22.72 -7.12 6.45
C THR A 51 22.11 -7.11 5.05
N ASP A 52 21.82 -8.27 4.48
CA ASP A 52 21.10 -8.45 3.22
C ASP A 52 19.60 -8.74 3.39
N LEU A 53 19.08 -8.61 4.61
CA LEU A 53 17.73 -9.06 5.00
C LEU A 53 16.61 -8.11 4.54
N VAL A 54 16.91 -6.83 4.38
CA VAL A 54 15.93 -5.79 3.99
C VAL A 54 16.50 -4.86 2.93
N ASP A 55 15.62 -4.32 2.08
CA ASP A 55 16.00 -3.30 1.09
C ASP A 55 14.87 -2.33 0.77
N PHE A 56 15.19 -1.32 -0.01
CA PHE A 56 14.23 -0.36 -0.54
C PHE A 56 13.92 -0.65 -2.01
N PHE A 57 12.64 -0.50 -2.37
CA PHE A 57 12.20 -0.53 -3.75
C PHE A 57 11.42 0.74 -4.07
N SER A 58 11.93 1.57 -4.98
CA SER A 58 11.19 2.71 -5.50
C SER A 58 10.37 2.27 -6.73
N PRO A 59 9.04 2.45 -6.73
CA PRO A 59 8.22 2.16 -7.90
C PRO A 59 8.66 2.93 -9.14
N GLU A 60 8.50 2.29 -10.29
CA GLU A 60 8.57 2.94 -11.59
C GLU A 60 7.20 3.52 -11.98
N TYR A 61 7.23 4.52 -12.85
CA TYR A 61 6.03 5.25 -13.29
C TYR A 61 4.92 4.30 -13.78
N TYR A 62 5.27 3.33 -14.62
CA TYR A 62 4.29 2.42 -15.20
C TYR A 62 3.68 1.45 -14.17
N GLN A 63 4.41 1.08 -13.11
CA GLN A 63 3.88 0.27 -12.02
C GLN A 63 2.81 1.07 -11.25
N GLY A 64 3.07 2.36 -11.02
CA GLY A 64 2.10 3.30 -10.43
C GLY A 64 0.87 3.51 -11.32
N GLU A 65 1.04 3.63 -12.63
CA GLU A 65 -0.06 3.75 -13.59
C GLU A 65 -0.94 2.50 -13.62
N GLN A 66 -0.34 1.31 -13.74
CA GLN A 66 -1.06 0.03 -13.70
C GLN A 66 -1.81 -0.16 -12.38
N ALA A 67 -1.18 0.17 -11.26
CA ALA A 67 -1.81 0.11 -9.94
C ALA A 67 -3.00 1.05 -9.84
N SER A 68 -2.86 2.29 -10.36
CA SER A 68 -3.92 3.29 -10.36
C SER A 68 -5.14 2.83 -11.15
N LEU A 69 -4.97 2.31 -12.37
CA LEU A 69 -6.09 1.81 -13.18
C LEU A 69 -6.84 0.65 -12.50
N LYS A 70 -6.11 -0.30 -11.90
CA LYS A 70 -6.72 -1.43 -11.19
C LYS A 70 -7.42 -1.00 -9.91
N ALA A 71 -6.80 -0.11 -9.14
CA ALA A 71 -7.37 0.42 -7.91
C ALA A 71 -8.64 1.24 -8.17
N ILE A 72 -8.68 2.06 -9.23
CA ILE A 72 -9.89 2.79 -9.65
C ILE A 72 -11.01 1.80 -9.99
N SER A 73 -10.73 0.81 -10.85
CA SER A 73 -11.73 -0.18 -11.25
C SER A 73 -12.32 -0.94 -10.05
N GLU A 74 -11.48 -1.33 -9.09
CA GLU A 74 -11.95 -2.01 -7.90
C GLU A 74 -12.72 -1.09 -6.94
N ALA A 75 -12.24 0.14 -6.74
CA ALA A 75 -12.93 1.13 -5.93
C ALA A 75 -14.31 1.45 -6.53
N GLU A 76 -14.42 1.66 -7.84
CA GLU A 76 -15.70 1.85 -8.52
C GLU A 76 -16.64 0.67 -8.30
N ARG A 77 -16.14 -0.57 -8.38
CA ARG A 77 -16.94 -1.77 -8.13
C ARG A 77 -17.51 -1.79 -6.71
N ILE A 78 -16.70 -1.42 -5.71
CA ILE A 78 -17.13 -1.32 -4.30
C ILE A 78 -18.17 -0.22 -4.11
N ILE A 79 -17.96 0.94 -4.73
CA ILE A 79 -18.89 2.08 -4.69
C ILE A 79 -20.26 1.67 -5.27
N LYS A 80 -20.25 1.06 -6.47
CA LYS A 80 -21.46 0.64 -7.20
C LYS A 80 -22.21 -0.51 -6.52
N ARG A 81 -21.54 -1.37 -5.76
CA ARG A 81 -22.10 -2.59 -5.13
C ARG A 81 -22.16 -2.52 -3.60
N THR A 82 -22.54 -1.38 -3.06
CA THR A 82 -22.43 -1.06 -1.63
C THR A 82 -23.13 -2.07 -0.69
N TYR A 83 -24.16 -2.78 -1.15
CA TYR A 83 -24.85 -3.84 -0.39
C TYR A 83 -24.12 -5.20 -0.41
N GLU A 84 -23.49 -5.59 -1.52
CA GLU A 84 -22.77 -6.88 -1.67
C GLU A 84 -21.36 -6.82 -1.04
N SER A 85 -20.72 -5.65 -1.00
CA SER A 85 -19.38 -5.48 -0.44
C SER A 85 -19.29 -5.56 1.09
N SER A 86 -20.42 -5.60 1.80
CA SER A 86 -20.49 -5.62 3.27
C SER A 86 -19.77 -6.82 3.89
N PHE A 87 -19.71 -7.95 3.17
CA PHE A 87 -19.06 -9.18 3.64
C PHE A 87 -17.52 -9.12 3.59
N LEU A 88 -16.93 -8.36 2.65
CA LEU A 88 -15.46 -8.31 2.47
C LEU A 88 -14.73 -7.50 3.56
N PHE A 89 -15.44 -6.64 4.29
CA PHE A 89 -14.81 -5.71 5.23
C PHE A 89 -15.38 -5.77 6.65
N ASN A 90 -16.30 -6.70 6.92
CA ASN A 90 -17.00 -6.81 8.21
C ASN A 90 -17.61 -5.47 8.68
N ARG A 91 -17.96 -4.60 7.72
CA ARG A 91 -18.53 -3.26 7.95
C ARG A 91 -19.73 -3.08 7.02
N VAL A 92 -20.81 -2.59 7.61
CA VAL A 92 -22.12 -2.45 6.96
C VAL A 92 -22.08 -1.50 5.75
N ASN A 93 -21.09 -0.60 5.65
CA ASN A 93 -20.93 0.27 4.48
C ASN A 93 -19.53 0.93 4.40
N ILE A 94 -18.58 0.30 3.72
CA ILE A 94 -17.21 0.82 3.54
C ILE A 94 -17.17 2.15 2.81
N PHE A 95 -18.06 2.34 1.85
CA PHE A 95 -18.12 3.57 1.08
C PHE A 95 -18.48 4.77 1.96
N ARG A 96 -19.37 4.57 2.95
CA ARG A 96 -19.66 5.60 3.95
C ARG A 96 -18.41 5.98 4.76
N ASP A 97 -17.59 5.00 5.12
CA ASP A 97 -16.33 5.25 5.81
C ASP A 97 -15.34 6.01 4.92
N TRP A 98 -15.30 5.68 3.61
CA TRP A 98 -14.45 6.39 2.66
C TRP A 98 -14.84 7.84 2.47
N LYS A 99 -16.13 8.15 2.53
CA LYS A 99 -16.65 9.53 2.43
C LYS A 99 -16.46 10.35 3.72
N ASN A 100 -16.08 9.74 4.85
CA ASN A 100 -15.92 10.43 6.12
C ASN A 100 -14.52 11.05 6.23
N PRO A 101 -14.33 12.38 6.17
CA PRO A 101 -13.01 12.99 6.20
C PRO A 101 -12.23 12.75 7.50
N ASN A 102 -12.93 12.41 8.59
CA ASN A 102 -12.28 12.08 9.88
C ASN A 102 -11.51 10.75 9.83
N THR A 103 -11.73 9.93 8.80
CA THR A 103 -10.98 8.68 8.59
C THR A 103 -9.79 8.87 7.65
N TRP A 104 -9.60 10.07 7.07
CA TRP A 104 -8.54 10.34 6.10
C TRP A 104 -7.22 10.63 6.81
N ASP A 105 -6.58 9.55 7.24
CA ASP A 105 -5.37 9.58 8.08
C ASP A 105 -4.16 8.88 7.44
N TYR A 106 -4.33 8.30 6.24
CA TYR A 106 -3.28 7.52 5.59
C TYR A 106 -2.70 8.25 4.37
N GLN A 107 -1.38 8.51 4.40
CA GLN A 107 -0.63 9.14 3.31
C GLN A 107 -0.18 8.12 2.26
N ILE A 108 -0.46 8.41 0.98
CA ILE A 108 0.26 7.82 -0.15
C ILE A 108 1.05 8.93 -0.84
N TYR A 109 2.35 8.71 -1.04
CA TYR A 109 3.23 9.67 -1.69
C TYR A 109 3.09 9.65 -3.22
N GLY A 110 3.19 10.83 -3.84
CA GLY A 110 2.93 11.06 -5.27
C GLY A 110 3.72 10.16 -6.23
N GLU A 111 4.92 9.77 -5.83
CA GLU A 111 5.80 8.89 -6.60
C GLU A 111 5.26 7.45 -6.76
N LYS A 112 4.19 7.09 -6.04
CA LYS A 112 3.61 5.75 -6.04
C LYS A 112 2.45 5.58 -7.01
N PHE A 113 1.89 6.65 -7.57
CA PHE A 113 0.65 6.64 -8.34
C PHE A 113 0.66 7.59 -9.53
N SER A 114 -0.26 7.38 -10.47
CA SER A 114 -0.52 8.33 -11.54
C SER A 114 -1.55 9.37 -11.11
N ASN A 115 -1.57 10.51 -11.81
CA ASN A 115 -2.50 11.61 -11.51
C ASN A 115 -3.98 11.19 -11.59
N SER A 116 -4.31 10.20 -12.43
CA SER A 116 -5.66 9.63 -12.54
C SER A 116 -6.20 9.06 -11.22
N TRP A 117 -5.34 8.49 -10.36
CA TRP A 117 -5.76 8.02 -9.04
C TRP A 117 -6.26 9.18 -8.17
N VAL A 118 -5.53 10.29 -8.18
CA VAL A 118 -5.88 11.47 -7.39
C VAL A 118 -7.15 12.12 -7.92
N GLU A 119 -7.25 12.30 -9.24
CA GLU A 119 -8.45 12.84 -9.89
C GLU A 119 -9.70 12.02 -9.57
N PHE A 120 -9.58 10.69 -9.59
CA PHE A 120 -10.66 9.80 -9.19
C PHE A 120 -11.04 9.99 -7.72
N CYS A 121 -10.07 9.95 -6.79
CA CYS A 121 -10.36 10.08 -5.37
C CYS A 121 -10.96 11.45 -5.00
N GLU A 122 -10.50 12.53 -5.62
CA GLU A 122 -11.04 13.88 -5.41
C GLU A 122 -12.44 14.03 -6.02
N GLY A 123 -12.64 13.53 -7.25
CA GLY A 123 -13.95 13.53 -7.93
C GLY A 123 -15.00 12.75 -7.14
N GLU A 124 -14.62 11.59 -6.61
CA GLU A 124 -15.45 10.78 -5.73
C GLU A 124 -15.48 11.27 -4.28
N LYS A 125 -14.79 12.37 -3.91
CA LYS A 125 -14.75 12.89 -2.52
C LYS A 125 -14.41 11.80 -1.48
N ILE A 126 -13.47 10.93 -1.80
CA ILE A 126 -12.98 9.82 -0.95
C ILE A 126 -11.49 9.97 -0.59
N GLY A 127 -10.92 11.15 -0.87
CA GLY A 127 -9.54 11.49 -0.57
C GLY A 127 -9.28 12.98 -0.78
N ARG A 128 -8.11 13.43 -0.33
CA ARG A 128 -7.66 14.82 -0.49
C ARG A 128 -6.19 14.87 -0.89
N ARG A 129 -5.90 15.55 -1.99
CA ARG A 129 -4.52 15.86 -2.40
C ARG A 129 -3.84 16.77 -1.36
N ASN A 130 -2.54 16.57 -1.16
CA ASN A 130 -1.68 17.48 -0.41
C ASN A 130 -0.36 17.71 -1.14
N ALA A 131 0.58 18.42 -0.52
CA ALA A 131 1.88 18.75 -1.13
C ALA A 131 2.72 17.51 -1.48
N ASP A 132 2.53 16.40 -0.76
CA ASP A 132 3.35 15.19 -0.88
C ASP A 132 2.68 14.05 -1.65
N GLY A 133 1.38 14.17 -1.95
CA GLY A 133 0.61 13.14 -2.62
C GLY A 133 -0.89 13.23 -2.28
N ILE A 134 -1.43 12.19 -1.67
CA ILE A 134 -2.85 12.10 -1.30
C ILE A 134 -3.04 11.48 0.08
N VAL A 135 -4.00 12.00 0.84
CA VAL A 135 -4.46 11.42 2.10
C VAL A 135 -5.81 10.74 1.89
N LEU A 136 -5.92 9.51 2.39
CA LEU A 136 -7.04 8.60 2.16
C LEU A 136 -7.47 7.91 3.46
N PRO A 137 -8.69 7.38 3.52
CA PRO A 137 -9.04 6.35 4.48
C PRO A 137 -8.11 5.14 4.36
N ARG A 138 -7.68 4.58 5.49
CA ARG A 138 -6.75 3.44 5.53
C ARG A 138 -7.17 2.27 4.62
N SER A 139 -8.45 1.89 4.59
CA SER A 139 -8.93 0.78 3.74
C SER A 139 -8.79 1.07 2.25
N LEU A 140 -9.03 2.31 1.81
CA LEU A 140 -8.86 2.72 0.41
C LEU A 140 -7.38 2.83 0.05
N ALA A 141 -6.56 3.36 0.96
CA ALA A 141 -5.13 3.44 0.76
C ALA A 141 -4.50 2.05 0.64
N PHE A 142 -4.95 1.11 1.45
CA PHE A 142 -4.45 -0.25 1.42
C PHE A 142 -4.90 -1.03 0.18
N LEU A 143 -6.12 -0.80 -0.30
CA LEU A 143 -6.56 -1.31 -1.60
C LEU A 143 -5.60 -0.87 -2.71
N TYR A 144 -5.26 0.42 -2.74
CA TYR A 144 -4.28 0.94 -3.69
C TYR A 144 -2.90 0.27 -3.54
N MET A 145 -2.36 0.23 -2.31
CA MET A 145 -1.04 -0.34 -2.03
C MET A 145 -0.98 -1.83 -2.36
N THR A 146 -2.08 -2.56 -2.25
CA THR A 146 -2.19 -3.96 -2.66
C THR A 146 -1.99 -4.10 -4.18
N HIS A 147 -2.66 -3.26 -4.98
CA HIS A 147 -2.47 -3.28 -6.44
C HIS A 147 -1.06 -2.87 -6.85
N LEU A 148 -0.48 -1.88 -6.18
CA LEU A 148 0.91 -1.48 -6.42
C LEU A 148 1.88 -2.61 -6.11
N ALA A 149 1.74 -3.25 -4.95
CA ALA A 149 2.58 -4.38 -4.57
C ALA A 149 2.41 -5.55 -5.55
N LYS A 150 1.19 -5.86 -5.99
CA LYS A 150 0.91 -6.88 -7.01
C LYS A 150 1.57 -6.55 -8.35
N ALA A 151 1.52 -5.30 -8.79
CA ALA A 151 2.16 -4.86 -10.04
C ALA A 151 3.68 -5.08 -9.99
N ILE A 152 4.33 -4.65 -8.90
CA ILE A 152 5.77 -4.82 -8.67
C ILE A 152 6.15 -6.30 -8.58
N ALA A 153 5.40 -7.08 -7.79
CA ALA A 153 5.69 -8.49 -7.59
C ALA A 153 5.52 -9.30 -8.88
N PHE A 154 4.51 -9.01 -9.69
CA PHE A 154 4.27 -9.69 -10.96
C PHE A 154 5.46 -9.55 -11.90
N GLU A 155 5.95 -8.32 -12.10
CA GLU A 155 7.09 -8.03 -12.96
C GLU A 155 8.39 -8.67 -12.45
N ARG A 156 8.59 -8.66 -11.13
CA ARG A 156 9.84 -9.11 -10.51
C ARG A 156 9.82 -10.60 -10.15
N ASN A 157 8.79 -11.35 -10.58
CA ASN A 157 8.54 -12.75 -10.22
C ASN A 157 8.64 -12.99 -8.70
N GLY A 158 8.05 -12.06 -7.94
CA GLY A 158 8.08 -12.01 -6.48
C GLY A 158 6.76 -12.39 -5.83
N SER A 159 6.67 -12.15 -4.53
CA SER A 159 5.44 -12.30 -3.75
C SER A 159 5.30 -11.14 -2.80
N ILE A 160 4.07 -10.75 -2.51
CA ILE A 160 3.78 -9.66 -1.59
C ILE A 160 3.63 -10.21 -0.17
N ILE A 161 4.08 -9.45 0.83
CA ILE A 161 3.95 -9.77 2.25
C ILE A 161 3.44 -8.55 3.00
N THR A 162 2.65 -8.80 4.04
CA THR A 162 2.09 -7.74 4.88
C THR A 162 1.93 -8.23 6.31
N ASP A 163 2.20 -7.36 7.25
CA ASP A 163 1.93 -7.52 8.68
C ASP A 163 0.46 -7.20 9.03
N ASN A 164 -0.29 -6.63 8.09
CA ASN A 164 -1.64 -6.20 8.32
C ASN A 164 -2.65 -7.34 8.11
N LEU A 165 -3.19 -7.87 9.21
CA LEU A 165 -4.18 -8.95 9.20
C LEU A 165 -5.45 -8.61 8.42
N GLN A 166 -5.88 -7.33 8.39
CA GLN A 166 -7.06 -6.92 7.61
C GLN A 166 -6.79 -7.04 6.11
N LEU A 167 -5.54 -6.90 5.68
CA LEU A 167 -5.17 -7.02 4.26
C LEU A 167 -5.03 -8.45 3.77
N GLN A 168 -4.78 -9.41 4.66
CA GLN A 168 -4.67 -10.82 4.26
C GLN A 168 -5.96 -11.34 3.59
N LEU A 169 -7.12 -10.75 3.90
CA LEU A 169 -8.40 -11.07 3.26
C LEU A 169 -8.50 -10.61 1.79
N TYR A 170 -7.68 -9.66 1.33
CA TYR A 170 -7.67 -9.16 -0.07
C TYR A 170 -6.67 -9.87 -0.98
N VAL A 171 -5.82 -10.74 -0.40
CA VAL A 171 -4.70 -11.39 -1.08
C VAL A 171 -5.03 -12.84 -1.46
N GLN A 172 -6.13 -13.41 -0.95
CA GLN A 172 -6.70 -14.68 -1.43
C GLN A 172 -7.34 -14.50 -2.81
#